data_AF-A0A944K584-F1
#
_entry.id   AF-A0A944K584-F1
#
_cell.length_a   1.000
_cell.length_b   1.000
_cell.length_c   1.000
_cell.angle_alpha   90.00
_cell.angle_beta   90.00
_cell.angle_gamma   90.00
#
_symmetry.space_group_name_H-M   'P 1'
#
loop_
_entity.id
_entity.type
_entity.pdbx_description
1 polymer ?
#
loop_
_entity_poly.entity_id
_entity_poly.type
_entity_poly.pdbx_seq_one_letter_code
_entity_poly.pdbx_strand_id
1 'polypeptide(L)'
;MSAIRDVHERTVQAPAEAVGALLDRLSAEDDPIFPTPAWQPMCFDRPLAVGAVGGHGPVRYSVSAYEPGRHVRFTFAPPDNGFHEMTVEPLGPERCVVRHVLEQDLRGGKFLLWLTVVKAVHGTVVEEVFDNIERVAAGGVERPVRWSPWVRLLNRLAWGRAVAVEIPESARLIRTAIDLPGYRDAYRMELLPGMPRDPDSWTGILRDAFPVVAREGGELLMNVDTAGVKARASILVDDRHVTLSTVAKADTVRGRLYWGVVRRVHPFMARAMLRRTHRGLALAAPSAGERAGAARSVASVTSVTSVSSGGPRRGQRG
;
A
#
# COMPACT_ATOMS: atom_id res chain seq x y z
N MET A 1 -2.44 -35.59 -7.34
CA MET A 1 -2.71 -34.42 -6.48
C MET A 1 -1.41 -34.08 -5.81
N SER A 2 -0.99 -32.82 -5.81
CA SER A 2 0.20 -32.41 -5.06
C SER A 2 -0.26 -31.50 -3.94
N ALA A 3 -0.30 -32.04 -2.72
CA ALA A 3 -0.46 -31.23 -1.53
C ALA A 3 0.83 -30.44 -1.34
N ILE A 4 0.72 -29.13 -1.26
CA ILE A 4 1.84 -28.27 -0.88
C ILE A 4 1.70 -27.90 0.59
N ARG A 5 2.84 -27.85 1.28
CA ARG A 5 2.97 -27.37 2.65
C ARG A 5 4.17 -26.44 2.70
N ASP A 6 3.92 -25.17 2.96
CA ASP A 6 4.92 -24.10 3.03
C ASP A 6 4.88 -23.54 4.46
N VAL A 7 5.99 -23.65 5.18
CA VAL A 7 6.07 -23.29 6.61
C VAL A 7 7.19 -22.29 6.80
N HIS A 8 6.87 -21.18 7.45
CA HIS A 8 7.81 -20.14 7.83
C HIS A 8 7.72 -19.95 9.35
N GLU A 9 8.88 -19.88 10.03
CA GLU A 9 8.95 -19.70 11.48
C GLU A 9 10.00 -18.66 11.83
N ARG A 10 9.69 -17.79 12.80
CA ARG A 10 10.65 -16.84 13.35
C ARG A 10 10.52 -16.73 14.86
N THR A 11 11.67 -16.76 15.55
CA THR A 11 11.73 -16.44 16.98
C THR A 11 11.87 -14.93 17.12
N VAL A 12 10.92 -14.30 17.81
CA VAL A 12 10.88 -12.86 18.06
C VAL A 12 11.34 -12.59 19.49
N GLN A 13 12.23 -11.60 19.66
CA GLN A 13 12.70 -11.15 20.98
C GLN A 13 11.68 -10.22 21.65
N ALA A 14 10.45 -10.74 21.83
CA ALA A 14 9.37 -10.06 22.53
C ALA A 14 8.43 -11.07 23.20
N PRO A 15 7.69 -10.68 24.26
CA PRO A 15 6.65 -11.51 24.85
C PRO A 15 5.56 -11.87 23.83
N ALA A 16 5.01 -13.08 23.93
CA ALA A 16 3.94 -13.56 23.05
C ALA A 16 2.70 -12.65 23.05
N GLU A 17 2.37 -12.04 24.20
CA GLU A 17 1.27 -11.09 24.33
C GLU A 17 1.43 -9.86 23.43
N ALA A 18 2.65 -9.30 23.37
CA ALA A 18 2.93 -8.12 22.54
C ALA A 18 2.80 -8.44 21.06
N VAL A 19 3.26 -9.62 20.62
CA VAL A 19 3.16 -10.08 19.24
C VAL A 19 1.72 -10.49 18.90
N GLY A 20 1.02 -11.13 19.83
CA GLY A 20 -0.39 -11.49 19.71
C GLY A 20 -1.28 -10.26 19.49
N ALA A 21 -1.05 -9.18 20.23
CA ALA A 21 -1.78 -7.92 20.04
C ALA A 21 -1.57 -7.30 18.64
N LEU A 22 -0.42 -7.56 18.00
CA LEU A 22 -0.21 -7.16 16.59
C LEU A 22 -0.96 -8.07 15.63
N LEU A 23 -0.96 -9.38 15.89
CA LEU A 23 -1.71 -10.36 15.10
C LEU A 23 -3.20 -10.04 15.07
N ASP A 24 -3.78 -9.68 16.21
CA ASP A 24 -5.20 -9.33 16.33
C ASP A 24 -5.61 -8.11 15.51
N ARG A 25 -4.64 -7.27 15.14
CA ARG A 25 -4.83 -6.06 14.34
C ARG A 25 -4.54 -6.25 12.86
N LEU A 26 -4.22 -7.46 12.42
CA LEU A 26 -4.11 -7.76 11.01
C LEU A 26 -5.43 -7.42 10.30
N SER A 27 -5.36 -6.72 9.17
CA SER A 27 -6.48 -6.12 8.44
C SER A 27 -7.21 -4.96 9.14
N ALA A 28 -6.74 -4.45 10.28
CA ALA A 28 -7.26 -3.19 10.81
C ALA A 28 -6.90 -2.00 9.90
N GLU A 29 -7.56 -0.85 10.08
CA GLU A 29 -7.24 0.38 9.33
C GLU A 29 -5.77 0.78 9.51
N ASP A 30 -5.24 0.56 10.71
CA ASP A 30 -3.86 0.79 11.08
C ASP A 30 -3.05 -0.52 11.22
N ASP A 31 -3.36 -1.52 10.37
CA ASP A 31 -2.68 -2.82 10.33
C ASP A 31 -1.15 -2.64 10.51
N PRO A 32 -0.59 -3.15 11.62
CA PRO A 32 0.81 -2.90 11.96
C PRO A 32 1.78 -3.89 11.30
N ILE A 33 1.30 -4.97 10.68
CA ILE A 33 2.15 -6.09 10.26
C ILE A 33 2.07 -6.43 8.78
N PHE A 34 0.93 -6.25 8.10
CA PHE A 34 0.85 -6.56 6.67
C PHE A 34 1.72 -5.58 5.86
N PRO A 35 2.55 -6.05 4.91
CA PRO A 35 3.61 -5.24 4.29
C PRO A 35 3.12 -4.26 3.20
N THR A 36 2.10 -3.48 3.52
CA THR A 36 1.63 -2.34 2.72
C THR A 36 2.50 -1.11 3.02
N PRO A 37 2.85 -0.27 2.01
CA PRO A 37 2.29 -0.23 0.65
C PRO A 37 3.05 -1.02 -0.41
N ALA A 38 4.12 -1.75 -0.06
CA ALA A 38 4.86 -2.59 -1.01
C ALA A 38 4.00 -3.72 -1.62
N TRP A 39 2.97 -4.16 -0.88
CA TRP A 39 1.93 -5.08 -1.31
C TRP A 39 0.52 -4.50 -1.10
N GLN A 40 -0.43 -5.00 -1.90
CA GLN A 40 -1.84 -4.67 -1.74
C GLN A 40 -2.32 -5.11 -0.36
N PRO A 41 -2.96 -4.23 0.43
CA PRO A 41 -3.32 -4.51 1.81
C PRO A 41 -4.22 -5.73 1.93
N MET A 42 -4.10 -6.40 3.07
CA MET A 42 -5.08 -7.39 3.49
C MET A 42 -6.30 -6.69 4.05
N CYS A 43 -7.48 -6.99 3.51
CA CYS A 43 -8.73 -6.37 3.93
C CYS A 43 -9.80 -7.44 4.18
N PHE A 44 -10.46 -7.35 5.32
CA PHE A 44 -11.64 -8.11 5.72
C PHE A 44 -12.85 -7.19 5.85
N ASP A 45 -14.04 -7.76 5.73
CA ASP A 45 -15.32 -7.06 5.87
C ASP A 45 -15.64 -6.61 7.31
N ARG A 46 -14.94 -7.17 8.29
CA ARG A 46 -15.08 -6.89 9.73
C ARG A 46 -13.77 -7.23 10.46
N PRO A 47 -13.60 -6.85 11.74
CA PRO A 47 -12.45 -7.27 12.54
C PRO A 47 -12.26 -8.79 12.55
N LEU A 48 -11.04 -9.26 12.81
CA LEU A 48 -10.75 -10.69 12.84
C LEU A 48 -11.63 -11.41 13.86
N ALA A 49 -12.44 -12.33 13.33
CA ALA A 49 -13.30 -13.23 14.06
C ALA A 49 -13.72 -14.35 13.09
N VAL A 50 -14.10 -15.52 13.62
CA VAL A 50 -14.63 -16.61 12.79
C VAL A 50 -15.79 -16.10 11.94
N GLY A 51 -15.73 -16.37 10.63
CA GLY A 51 -16.71 -15.93 9.65
C GLY A 51 -16.45 -14.57 9.01
N ALA A 52 -15.41 -13.83 9.41
CA ALA A 52 -14.94 -12.66 8.66
C ALA A 52 -14.47 -13.08 7.25
N VAL A 53 -14.82 -12.30 6.24
CA VAL A 53 -14.50 -12.60 4.82
C VAL A 53 -13.62 -11.50 4.26
N GLY A 54 -12.55 -11.91 3.58
CA GLY A 54 -11.53 -10.97 3.13
C GLY A 54 -10.54 -11.56 2.15
N GLY A 55 -9.41 -10.87 2.00
CA GLY A 55 -8.37 -11.28 1.07
C GLY A 55 -7.26 -10.26 0.94
N HIS A 56 -6.30 -10.59 0.08
CA HIS A 56 -5.27 -9.66 -0.39
C HIS A 56 -4.97 -9.94 -1.86
N GLY A 57 -4.79 -8.90 -2.67
CA GLY A 57 -4.59 -9.05 -4.12
C GLY A 57 -5.70 -9.89 -4.77
N PRO A 58 -5.39 -10.97 -5.50
CA PRO A 58 -6.38 -11.88 -6.09
C PRO A 58 -6.89 -12.96 -5.11
N VAL A 59 -6.25 -13.12 -3.95
CA VAL A 59 -6.54 -14.20 -3.00
C VAL A 59 -7.77 -13.85 -2.16
N ARG A 60 -8.67 -14.81 -1.97
CA ARG A 60 -9.89 -14.65 -1.16
C ARG A 60 -10.01 -15.80 -0.16
N TYR A 61 -10.36 -15.46 1.08
CA TYR A 61 -10.51 -16.43 2.17
C TYR A 61 -11.51 -15.93 3.22
N SER A 62 -11.95 -16.86 4.07
CA SER A 62 -12.71 -16.57 5.30
C SER A 62 -11.94 -17.04 6.53
N VAL A 63 -12.08 -16.33 7.65
CA VAL A 63 -11.53 -16.77 8.94
C VAL A 63 -12.31 -17.98 9.42
N SER A 64 -11.65 -19.13 9.53
CA SER A 64 -12.26 -20.40 9.96
C SER A 64 -11.93 -20.77 11.40
N ALA A 65 -10.81 -20.26 11.94
CA ALA A 65 -10.46 -20.37 13.35
C ALA A 65 -9.78 -19.08 13.79
N TYR A 66 -10.03 -18.68 15.03
CA TYR A 66 -9.43 -17.49 15.63
C TYR A 66 -9.39 -17.63 17.16
N GLU A 67 -8.19 -17.50 17.73
CA GLU A 67 -7.94 -17.35 19.15
C GLU A 67 -7.17 -16.04 19.36
N PRO A 68 -7.77 -15.02 20.03
CA PRO A 68 -7.13 -13.73 20.22
C PRO A 68 -5.71 -13.85 20.79
N GLY A 69 -4.78 -13.13 20.17
CA GLY A 69 -3.38 -13.08 20.52
C GLY A 69 -2.57 -14.34 20.24
N ARG A 70 -3.18 -15.41 19.72
CA ARG A 70 -2.50 -16.72 19.59
C ARG A 70 -2.61 -17.34 18.21
N HIS A 71 -3.75 -17.25 17.55
CA HIS A 71 -4.01 -18.03 16.34
C HIS A 71 -5.05 -17.39 15.44
N VAL A 72 -4.79 -17.43 14.13
CA VAL A 72 -5.80 -17.18 13.11
C VAL A 72 -5.59 -18.12 11.94
N ARG A 73 -6.69 -18.67 11.42
CA ARG A 73 -6.71 -19.50 10.20
C ARG A 73 -7.63 -18.89 9.15
N PHE A 74 -7.08 -18.70 7.95
CA PHE A 74 -7.75 -18.22 6.76
C PHE A 74 -7.95 -19.37 5.78
N THR A 75 -9.18 -19.85 5.63
CA THR A 75 -9.50 -20.91 4.66
C THR A 75 -9.82 -20.28 3.31
N PHE A 76 -9.19 -20.79 2.24
CA PHE A 76 -9.43 -20.29 0.89
C PHE A 76 -10.90 -20.45 0.47
N ALA A 77 -11.42 -19.46 -0.26
CA ALA A 77 -12.73 -19.56 -0.86
C ALA A 77 -12.71 -20.55 -2.05
N PRO A 78 -13.81 -21.30 -2.29
CA PRO A 78 -13.93 -22.12 -3.49
C PRO A 78 -13.73 -21.29 -4.77
N PRO A 79 -13.17 -21.87 -5.85
CA PRO A 79 -12.82 -23.29 -6.01
C PRO A 79 -11.44 -23.68 -5.46
N ASP A 80 -10.73 -22.76 -4.80
CA ASP A 80 -9.48 -23.08 -4.12
C ASP A 80 -9.76 -23.82 -2.80
N ASN A 81 -8.74 -24.47 -2.24
CA ASN A 81 -8.84 -25.25 -1.01
C ASN A 81 -7.61 -25.05 -0.13
N GLY A 82 -7.68 -25.53 1.11
CA GLY A 82 -6.61 -25.37 2.08
C GLY A 82 -6.71 -24.07 2.88
N PHE A 83 -5.59 -23.62 3.45
CA PHE A 83 -5.58 -22.46 4.35
C PHE A 83 -4.22 -21.78 4.43
N HIS A 84 -4.25 -20.53 4.90
CA HIS A 84 -3.14 -19.91 5.60
C HIS A 84 -3.43 -19.92 7.09
N GLU A 85 -2.41 -20.13 7.90
CA GLU A 85 -2.50 -20.09 9.36
C GLU A 85 -1.33 -19.31 9.92
N MET A 86 -1.59 -18.50 10.94
CA MET A 86 -0.56 -17.81 11.71
C MET A 86 -0.77 -18.10 13.19
N THR A 87 0.30 -18.55 13.87
CA THR A 87 0.30 -18.81 15.32
C THR A 87 1.40 -18.03 16.03
N VAL A 88 1.16 -17.73 17.30
CA VAL A 88 2.10 -17.12 18.23
C VAL A 88 2.20 -17.99 19.47
N GLU A 89 3.39 -18.54 19.73
CA GLU A 89 3.65 -19.46 20.82
C GLU A 89 4.74 -18.93 21.74
N PRO A 90 4.54 -18.88 23.08
CA PRO A 90 5.58 -18.41 24.00
C PRO A 90 6.77 -19.39 24.04
N LEU A 91 7.99 -18.83 24.04
CA LEU A 91 9.25 -19.54 24.31
C LEU A 91 9.90 -19.09 25.62
N GLY A 92 9.13 -18.45 26.49
CA GLY A 92 9.56 -17.82 27.74
C GLY A 92 8.87 -16.46 27.94
N PRO A 93 9.27 -15.71 28.98
CA PRO A 93 8.66 -14.41 29.29
C PRO A 93 8.98 -13.33 28.25
N GLU A 94 10.16 -13.38 27.62
CA GLU A 94 10.65 -12.31 26.73
C GLU A 94 10.79 -12.76 25.25
N ARG A 95 10.35 -13.97 24.92
CA ARG A 95 10.48 -14.52 23.57
C ARG A 95 9.26 -15.33 23.17
N CYS A 96 8.96 -15.32 21.88
CA CYS A 96 7.94 -16.18 21.27
C CYS A 96 8.38 -16.66 19.88
N VAL A 97 7.69 -17.67 19.36
CA VAL A 97 7.75 -18.09 17.96
C VAL A 97 6.49 -17.63 17.26
N VAL A 98 6.67 -16.98 16.12
CA VAL A 98 5.61 -16.76 15.15
C VAL A 98 5.78 -17.78 14.04
N ARG A 99 4.71 -18.48 13.71
CA ARG A 99 4.69 -19.48 12.64
C ARG A 99 3.61 -19.13 11.64
N HIS A 100 3.95 -19.24 10.37
CA HIS A 100 3.01 -19.18 9.25
C HIS A 100 3.02 -20.53 8.53
N VAL A 101 1.83 -21.06 8.26
CA VAL A 101 1.65 -22.30 7.51
C VAL A 101 0.69 -22.04 6.36
N LEU A 102 1.09 -22.40 5.15
CA LEU A 102 0.19 -22.58 4.02
C LEU A 102 0.10 -24.06 3.69
N GLU A 103 -1.14 -24.56 3.59
CA GLU A 103 -1.45 -25.86 3.03
C GLU A 103 -2.49 -25.70 1.94
N GLN A 104 -2.27 -26.34 0.78
CA GLN A 104 -3.19 -26.28 -0.36
C GLN A 104 -2.98 -27.47 -1.29
N ASP A 105 -4.05 -27.98 -1.90
CA ASP A 105 -3.93 -28.92 -3.00
C ASP A 105 -3.87 -28.19 -4.33
N LEU A 106 -2.75 -28.37 -5.04
CA LEU A 106 -2.59 -27.80 -6.38
C LEU A 106 -2.56 -28.90 -7.44
N ARG A 107 -3.12 -28.58 -8.61
CA ARG A 107 -3.16 -29.48 -9.77
C ARG A 107 -2.77 -28.73 -11.04
N GLY A 108 -2.11 -29.47 -11.96
CA GLY A 108 -1.77 -28.99 -13.29
C GLY A 108 -1.03 -27.65 -13.28
N GLY A 109 -1.51 -26.70 -14.10
CA GLY A 109 -0.89 -25.38 -14.24
C GLY A 109 -0.79 -24.58 -12.93
N LYS A 110 -1.70 -24.77 -11.96
CA LYS A 110 -1.62 -24.09 -10.66
C LYS A 110 -0.39 -24.53 -9.85
N PHE A 111 -0.01 -25.81 -9.93
CA PHE A 111 1.20 -26.31 -9.26
C PHE A 111 2.48 -25.73 -9.88
N LEU A 112 2.53 -25.64 -11.21
CA LEU A 112 3.66 -25.01 -11.90
C LEU A 112 3.74 -23.50 -11.59
N LEU A 113 2.60 -22.81 -11.57
CA LEU A 113 2.51 -21.41 -11.17
C LEU A 113 2.99 -21.20 -9.73
N TRP A 114 2.69 -22.14 -8.83
CA TRP A 114 3.19 -22.13 -7.46
C TRP A 114 4.72 -22.18 -7.41
N LEU A 115 5.32 -23.17 -8.06
CA LEU A 115 6.78 -23.37 -8.02
C LEU A 115 7.55 -22.20 -8.65
N THR A 116 6.99 -21.56 -9.67
CA THR A 116 7.70 -20.53 -10.46
C THR A 116 7.40 -19.10 -10.01
N VAL A 117 6.21 -18.83 -9.45
CA VAL A 117 5.74 -17.47 -9.18
C VAL A 117 5.28 -17.34 -7.73
N VAL A 118 4.25 -18.09 -7.34
CA VAL A 118 3.54 -17.84 -6.07
C VAL A 118 4.43 -18.10 -4.87
N LYS A 119 5.19 -19.20 -4.84
CA LYS A 119 6.06 -19.53 -3.71
C LYS A 119 7.07 -18.42 -3.40
N ALA A 120 7.70 -17.84 -4.42
CA ALA A 120 8.69 -16.78 -4.24
C ALA A 120 8.07 -15.47 -3.71
N VAL A 121 6.90 -15.10 -4.24
CA VAL A 121 6.17 -13.90 -3.79
C VAL A 121 5.61 -14.12 -2.39
N HIS A 122 4.95 -15.25 -2.16
CA HIS A 122 4.37 -15.67 -0.88
C HIS A 122 5.42 -15.63 0.23
N GLY A 123 6.55 -16.33 0.06
CA GLY A 123 7.62 -16.33 1.04
C GLY A 123 8.15 -14.93 1.32
N THR A 124 8.28 -14.06 0.31
CA THR A 124 8.70 -12.66 0.54
C THR A 124 7.68 -11.90 1.39
N VAL A 125 6.39 -12.02 1.09
CA VAL A 125 5.33 -11.35 1.87
C VAL A 125 5.32 -11.83 3.31
N VAL A 126 5.42 -13.14 3.55
CA VAL A 126 5.42 -13.70 4.91
C VAL A 126 6.65 -13.23 5.70
N GLU A 127 7.84 -13.25 5.10
CA GLU A 127 9.04 -12.74 5.77
C GLU A 127 8.97 -11.23 6.05
N GLU A 128 8.32 -10.42 5.20
CA GLU A 128 8.08 -8.99 5.49
C GLU A 128 7.03 -8.77 6.59
N VAL A 129 6.04 -9.66 6.73
CA VAL A 129 5.13 -9.66 7.90
C VAL A 129 5.95 -9.89 9.17
N PHE A 130 6.85 -10.87 9.17
CA PHE A 130 7.71 -11.14 10.31
C PHE A 130 8.68 -9.99 10.61
N ASP A 131 9.26 -9.36 9.58
CA ASP A 131 10.07 -8.16 9.76
C ASP A 131 9.25 -7.04 10.42
N ASN A 132 7.98 -6.82 10.03
CA ASN A 132 7.15 -5.80 10.65
C ASN A 132 6.79 -6.14 12.11
N ILE A 133 6.54 -7.43 12.42
CA ILE A 133 6.36 -7.89 13.80
C ILE A 133 7.59 -7.53 14.64
N GLU A 134 8.79 -7.86 14.16
CA GLU A 134 10.05 -7.57 14.87
C GLU A 134 10.30 -6.06 15.03
N ARG A 135 10.07 -5.25 13.98
CA ARG A 135 10.17 -3.78 14.07
C ARG A 135 9.32 -3.22 15.21
N VAL A 136 8.09 -3.71 15.35
CA VAL A 136 7.14 -3.16 16.33
C VAL A 136 7.32 -3.75 17.72
N ALA A 137 7.53 -5.07 17.82
CA ALA A 137 7.56 -5.78 19.09
C ALA A 137 8.95 -5.80 19.73
N ALA A 138 10.01 -5.95 18.93
CA ALA A 138 11.41 -6.03 19.39
C ALA A 138 12.22 -4.74 19.15
N GLY A 139 11.62 -3.74 18.48
CA GLY A 139 12.25 -2.44 18.24
C GLY A 139 13.22 -2.41 17.06
N GLY A 140 13.30 -3.48 16.26
CA GLY A 140 14.19 -3.54 15.10
C GLY A 140 14.24 -4.93 14.46
N VAL A 141 14.86 -4.99 13.28
CA VAL A 141 15.05 -6.23 12.51
C VAL A 141 16.53 -6.37 12.22
N GLU A 142 17.16 -7.46 12.67
CA GLU A 142 18.60 -7.68 12.42
C GLU A 142 18.86 -7.88 10.92
N ARG A 143 18.01 -8.70 10.26
CA ARG A 143 18.20 -9.12 8.86
C ARG A 143 16.91 -8.98 8.07
N PRO A 144 16.56 -7.75 7.65
CA PRO A 144 15.35 -7.53 6.87
C PRO A 144 15.43 -8.26 5.53
N VAL A 145 14.28 -8.75 5.07
CA VAL A 145 14.19 -9.49 3.82
C VAL A 145 14.59 -8.61 2.64
N ARG A 146 15.28 -9.24 1.67
CA ARG A 146 15.73 -8.59 0.45
C ARG A 146 15.06 -9.24 -0.74
N TRP A 147 14.36 -8.43 -1.54
CA TRP A 147 13.68 -8.96 -2.72
C TRP A 147 14.67 -9.39 -3.78
N SER A 148 14.54 -10.64 -4.22
CA SER A 148 15.26 -11.15 -5.37
C SER A 148 14.89 -10.38 -6.65
N PRO A 149 15.76 -10.35 -7.69
CA PRO A 149 15.42 -9.74 -8.97
C PRO A 149 14.12 -10.27 -9.56
N TRP A 150 13.85 -11.57 -9.35
CA TRP A 150 12.61 -12.22 -9.78
C TRP A 150 11.38 -11.65 -9.08
N VAL A 151 11.40 -11.54 -7.74
CA VAL A 151 10.29 -10.96 -6.98
C VAL A 151 10.06 -9.49 -7.34
N ARG A 152 11.14 -8.71 -7.55
CA ARG A 152 11.04 -7.32 -8.03
C ARG A 152 10.33 -7.23 -9.39
N LEU A 153 10.64 -8.15 -10.31
CA LEU A 153 9.99 -8.23 -11.62
C LEU A 153 8.51 -8.61 -11.47
N LEU A 154 8.21 -9.66 -10.71
CA LEU A 154 6.83 -10.12 -10.47
C LEU A 154 5.97 -9.03 -9.83
N ASN A 155 6.47 -8.36 -8.79
CA ASN A 155 5.79 -7.22 -8.17
C ASN A 155 5.55 -6.08 -9.19
N ARG A 156 6.52 -5.77 -10.05
CA ARG A 156 6.35 -4.77 -11.13
C ARG A 156 5.28 -5.18 -12.13
N LEU A 157 5.19 -6.46 -12.49
CA LEU A 157 4.19 -6.97 -13.45
C LEU A 157 2.79 -7.03 -12.84
N ALA A 158 2.68 -7.44 -11.57
CA ALA A 158 1.41 -7.54 -10.84
C ALA A 158 0.85 -6.21 -10.34
N TRP A 159 1.66 -5.13 -10.35
CA TRP A 159 1.23 -3.83 -9.84
C TRP A 159 -0.07 -3.33 -10.49
N GLY A 160 -0.96 -2.74 -9.68
CA GLY A 160 -2.24 -2.18 -10.11
C GLY A 160 -2.14 -1.26 -11.32
N ARG A 161 -3.21 -1.19 -12.11
CA ARG A 161 -3.29 -0.33 -13.30
C ARG A 161 -4.11 0.91 -12.98
N ALA A 162 -3.74 2.03 -13.61
CA ALA A 162 -4.53 3.23 -13.53
C ALA A 162 -5.85 3.07 -14.31
N VAL A 163 -6.95 3.44 -13.67
CA VAL A 163 -8.30 3.36 -14.23
C VAL A 163 -8.64 4.70 -14.88
N ALA A 164 -9.29 4.68 -16.04
CA ALA A 164 -9.80 5.92 -16.64
C ALA A 164 -11.01 6.42 -15.86
N VAL A 165 -11.02 7.72 -15.58
CA VAL A 165 -12.11 8.41 -14.91
C VAL A 165 -12.41 9.72 -15.64
N GLU A 166 -13.57 10.29 -15.38
CA GLU A 166 -13.79 11.70 -15.69
C GLU A 166 -12.92 12.58 -14.78
N ILE A 167 -12.57 13.77 -15.27
CA ILE A 167 -11.82 14.75 -14.45
C ILE A 167 -12.66 15.07 -13.20
N PRO A 168 -12.15 14.77 -11.99
CA PRO A 168 -12.91 14.96 -10.75
C PRO A 168 -13.35 16.40 -10.56
N GLU A 169 -14.51 16.63 -9.96
CA GLU A 169 -15.00 17.98 -9.67
C GLU A 169 -14.10 18.76 -8.72
N SER A 170 -13.42 18.05 -7.81
CA SER A 170 -12.41 18.61 -6.92
C SER A 170 -11.12 19.06 -7.63
N ALA A 171 -10.87 18.62 -8.87
CA ALA A 171 -9.75 19.09 -9.69
C ALA A 171 -10.10 20.44 -10.33
N ARG A 172 -10.24 21.48 -9.49
CA ARG A 172 -10.72 22.81 -9.88
C ARG A 172 -9.77 23.49 -10.86
N LEU A 173 -8.45 23.41 -10.62
CA LEU A 173 -7.43 24.10 -11.40
C LEU A 173 -7.44 23.62 -12.84
N ILE A 174 -7.39 22.30 -13.07
CA ILE A 174 -7.32 21.75 -14.44
C ILE A 174 -8.59 21.99 -15.25
N ARG A 175 -9.75 22.00 -14.58
CA ARG A 175 -11.06 22.21 -15.23
C ARG A 175 -11.21 23.62 -15.78
N THR A 176 -10.54 24.59 -15.18
CA THR A 176 -10.56 26.00 -15.62
C THR A 176 -9.26 26.42 -16.32
N ALA A 177 -8.29 25.51 -16.49
CA ALA A 177 -6.96 25.86 -16.99
C ALA A 177 -6.94 26.24 -18.48
N ILE A 178 -7.90 25.73 -19.27
CA ILE A 178 -8.02 25.99 -20.71
C ILE A 178 -9.50 26.15 -21.08
N ASP A 179 -9.83 27.25 -21.76
CA ASP A 179 -11.16 27.46 -22.32
C ASP A 179 -11.44 26.54 -23.51
N LEU A 180 -12.53 25.77 -23.43
CA LEU A 180 -13.01 24.84 -24.46
C LEU A 180 -11.88 23.94 -25.01
N PRO A 181 -11.28 23.07 -24.17
CA PRO A 181 -10.20 22.19 -24.60
C PRO A 181 -10.72 21.16 -25.61
N GLY A 182 -9.91 20.91 -26.65
CA GLY A 182 -10.19 19.91 -27.68
C GLY A 182 -9.87 18.47 -27.26
N TYR A 183 -9.30 18.30 -26.07
CA TYR A 183 -9.00 17.01 -25.48
C TYR A 183 -8.98 17.07 -23.95
N ARG A 184 -9.43 15.98 -23.32
CA ARG A 184 -9.41 15.75 -21.88
C ARG A 184 -9.20 14.27 -21.62
N ASP A 185 -8.41 13.94 -20.61
CA ASP A 185 -8.40 12.61 -19.99
C ASP A 185 -8.02 12.71 -18.51
N ALA A 186 -8.38 11.68 -17.74
CA ALA A 186 -7.93 11.50 -16.37
C ALA A 186 -7.74 10.02 -16.05
N TYR A 187 -6.73 9.74 -15.25
CA TYR A 187 -6.37 8.41 -14.78
C TYR A 187 -6.13 8.41 -13.29
N ARG A 188 -6.70 7.41 -12.61
CA ARG A 188 -6.74 7.34 -11.16
C ARG A 188 -6.16 6.03 -10.63
N MET A 189 -5.52 6.10 -9.47
CA MET A 189 -5.09 4.95 -8.67
C MET A 189 -5.41 5.19 -7.20
N GLU A 190 -5.75 4.12 -6.46
CA GLU A 190 -5.99 4.17 -5.01
C GLU A 190 -4.68 4.36 -4.26
N LEU A 191 -4.68 5.24 -3.26
CA LEU A 191 -3.55 5.46 -2.36
C LEU A 191 -3.48 4.34 -1.34
N LEU A 192 -2.32 3.69 -1.26
CA LEU A 192 -2.06 2.68 -0.25
C LEU A 192 -1.59 3.34 1.06
N PRO A 193 -1.80 2.69 2.22
CA PRO A 193 -1.37 3.23 3.50
C PRO A 193 0.13 3.58 3.52
N GLY A 194 0.46 4.76 4.04
CA GLY A 194 1.83 5.28 4.11
C GLY A 194 2.31 6.03 2.85
N MET A 195 1.56 6.01 1.75
CA MET A 195 1.91 6.79 0.55
C MET A 195 1.75 8.30 0.79
N PRO A 196 2.58 9.15 0.14
CA PRO A 196 2.55 10.59 0.36
C PRO A 196 1.23 11.22 -0.10
N ARG A 197 0.69 12.10 0.75
CA ARG A 197 -0.56 12.84 0.50
C ARG A 197 -0.34 14.21 -0.12
N ASP A 198 0.88 14.72 -0.04
CA ASP A 198 1.25 15.99 -0.67
C ASP A 198 1.40 15.81 -2.19
N PRO A 199 0.63 16.55 -3.03
CA PRO A 199 0.75 16.48 -4.49
C PRO A 199 2.15 16.82 -5.01
N ASP A 200 2.96 17.61 -4.28
CA ASP A 200 4.34 17.90 -4.68
C ASP A 200 5.23 16.64 -4.69
N SER A 201 4.90 15.61 -3.89
CA SER A 201 5.62 14.32 -3.92
C SER A 201 5.40 13.51 -5.22
N TRP A 202 4.43 13.92 -6.05
CA TRP A 202 3.99 13.18 -7.22
C TRP A 202 4.46 13.79 -8.54
N THR A 203 5.14 14.93 -8.54
CA THR A 203 5.63 15.63 -9.76
C THR A 203 6.53 14.75 -10.63
N GLY A 204 7.22 13.78 -10.03
CA GLY A 204 8.01 12.76 -10.72
C GLY A 204 7.23 11.89 -11.73
N ILE A 205 5.88 11.92 -11.72
CA ILE A 205 5.02 11.38 -12.81
C ILE A 205 5.50 11.91 -14.16
N LEU A 206 5.71 13.23 -14.25
CA LEU A 206 6.19 13.90 -15.46
C LEU A 206 7.70 14.17 -15.40
N ARG A 207 8.43 13.41 -14.58
CA ARG A 207 9.90 13.50 -14.41
C ARG A 207 10.39 14.91 -14.01
N ASP A 208 9.55 15.66 -13.29
CA ASP A 208 9.88 17.02 -12.84
C ASP A 208 10.25 17.97 -13.98
N ALA A 209 9.80 17.65 -15.20
CA ALA A 209 10.21 18.34 -16.43
C ALA A 209 9.40 19.60 -16.72
N PHE A 210 8.32 19.84 -15.96
CA PHE A 210 7.34 20.87 -16.26
C PHE A 210 7.11 21.77 -15.04
N PRO A 211 7.03 23.09 -15.25
CA PRO A 211 6.85 24.03 -14.15
C PRO A 211 5.45 23.92 -13.55
N VAL A 212 5.40 23.95 -12.22
CA VAL A 212 4.16 24.08 -11.45
C VAL A 212 3.68 25.52 -11.54
N VAL A 213 2.43 25.73 -11.96
CA VAL A 213 1.84 27.06 -12.16
C VAL A 213 0.78 27.42 -11.13
N ALA A 214 0.18 26.44 -10.44
CA ALA A 214 -0.77 26.68 -9.37
C ALA A 214 -0.86 25.48 -8.41
N ARG A 215 -1.29 25.74 -7.17
CA ARG A 215 -1.59 24.75 -6.13
C ARG A 215 -2.87 25.16 -5.40
N GLU A 216 -3.80 24.23 -5.23
CA GLU A 216 -5.05 24.48 -4.50
C GLU A 216 -5.69 23.15 -4.09
N GLY A 217 -6.11 23.01 -2.82
CA GLY A 217 -7.01 21.92 -2.39
C GLY A 217 -6.51 20.49 -2.67
N GLY A 218 -5.20 20.23 -2.57
CA GLY A 218 -4.60 18.92 -2.89
C GLY A 218 -4.36 18.70 -4.39
N GLU A 219 -4.66 19.70 -5.23
CA GLU A 219 -4.33 19.72 -6.65
C GLU A 219 -3.09 20.58 -6.92
N LEU A 220 -2.24 20.06 -7.81
CA LEU A 220 -1.10 20.76 -8.38
C LEU A 220 -1.28 20.84 -9.89
N LEU A 221 -1.17 22.04 -10.46
CA LEU A 221 -1.30 22.29 -11.91
C LEU A 221 0.06 22.59 -12.53
N MET A 222 0.36 21.95 -13.66
CA MET A 222 1.60 22.12 -14.43
C MET A 222 1.34 22.65 -15.84
N ASN A 223 2.26 23.48 -16.35
CA ASN A 223 2.30 23.84 -17.76
C ASN A 223 3.08 22.79 -18.56
N VAL A 224 2.41 22.11 -19.49
CA VAL A 224 2.97 21.06 -20.34
C VAL A 224 2.88 21.40 -21.83
N ASP A 225 2.91 22.70 -22.17
CA ASP A 225 2.88 23.19 -23.54
C ASP A 225 3.98 22.54 -24.41
N THR A 226 3.63 22.04 -25.59
CA THR A 226 4.60 21.38 -26.49
C THR A 226 4.21 21.51 -27.95
N ALA A 227 5.19 21.75 -28.83
CA ALA A 227 5.03 21.74 -30.30
C ALA A 227 3.81 22.53 -30.84
N GLY A 228 3.46 23.66 -30.22
CA GLY A 228 2.31 24.49 -30.62
C GLY A 228 0.95 24.00 -30.11
N VAL A 229 0.94 23.09 -29.14
CA VAL A 229 -0.24 22.65 -28.37
C VAL A 229 -0.20 23.31 -26.99
N LYS A 230 -1.26 24.04 -26.65
CA LYS A 230 -1.48 24.55 -25.29
C LYS A 230 -2.01 23.39 -24.44
N ALA A 231 -1.27 22.98 -23.43
CA ALA A 231 -1.61 21.81 -22.62
C ALA A 231 -1.31 22.03 -21.13
N ARG A 232 -2.18 21.49 -20.30
CA ARG A 232 -2.07 21.54 -18.84
C ARG A 232 -2.24 20.12 -18.31
N ALA A 233 -1.46 19.79 -17.30
CA ALA A 233 -1.62 18.56 -16.55
C ALA A 233 -1.83 18.90 -15.08
N SER A 234 -2.68 18.16 -14.39
CA SER A 234 -2.78 18.27 -12.93
C SER A 234 -2.64 16.94 -12.23
N ILE A 235 -2.14 17.02 -11.01
CA ILE A 235 -2.10 15.92 -10.06
C ILE A 235 -3.01 16.33 -8.90
N LEU A 236 -4.10 15.60 -8.72
CA LEU A 236 -4.99 15.72 -7.57
C LEU A 236 -4.73 14.55 -6.64
N VAL A 237 -4.43 14.84 -5.38
CA VAL A 237 -4.33 13.84 -4.31
C VAL A 237 -5.45 14.11 -3.30
N ASP A 238 -6.36 13.14 -3.18
CA ASP A 238 -7.45 13.15 -2.20
C ASP A 238 -7.22 12.08 -1.11
N ASP A 239 -8.21 11.88 -0.23
CA ASP A 239 -8.11 10.93 0.89
C ASP A 239 -7.96 9.47 0.45
N ARG A 240 -8.34 9.14 -0.78
CA ARG A 240 -8.35 7.76 -1.28
C ARG A 240 -7.55 7.56 -2.55
N HIS A 241 -7.29 8.60 -3.32
CA HIS A 241 -6.77 8.45 -4.67
C HIS A 241 -5.76 9.54 -5.05
N VAL A 242 -4.89 9.15 -5.98
CA VAL A 242 -4.15 10.06 -6.83
C VAL A 242 -4.77 10.05 -8.23
N THR A 243 -4.99 11.22 -8.81
CA THR A 243 -5.53 11.38 -10.16
C THR A 243 -4.61 12.27 -10.99
N LEU A 244 -4.15 11.76 -12.13
CA LEU A 244 -3.45 12.52 -13.17
C LEU A 244 -4.45 12.91 -14.24
N SER A 245 -4.61 14.21 -14.50
CA SER A 245 -5.50 14.74 -15.53
C SER A 245 -4.72 15.54 -16.56
N THR A 246 -5.12 15.49 -17.83
CA THR A 246 -4.57 16.35 -18.88
C THR A 246 -5.69 17.03 -19.65
N VAL A 247 -5.53 18.32 -19.94
CA VAL A 247 -6.35 19.05 -20.92
C VAL A 247 -5.45 19.69 -21.96
N ALA A 248 -5.86 19.64 -23.22
CA ALA A 248 -5.09 20.17 -24.34
C ALA A 248 -5.95 20.86 -25.39
N LYS A 249 -5.38 21.87 -26.03
CA LYS A 249 -5.97 22.63 -27.13
C LYS A 249 -4.90 22.91 -28.19
N ALA A 250 -5.24 22.62 -29.44
CA ALA A 250 -4.37 22.82 -30.59
C ALA A 250 -5.01 23.81 -31.57
N ASP A 251 -4.56 25.06 -31.51
CA ASP A 251 -5.14 26.14 -32.31
C ASP A 251 -4.50 26.25 -33.70
N THR A 252 -3.26 25.77 -33.86
CA THR A 252 -2.51 25.81 -35.13
C THR A 252 -2.66 24.53 -35.95
N VAL A 253 -2.55 24.61 -37.28
CA VAL A 253 -2.59 23.44 -38.18
C VAL A 253 -1.51 22.41 -37.81
N ARG A 254 -0.28 22.88 -37.56
CA ARG A 254 0.85 22.04 -37.11
C ARG A 254 0.55 21.38 -35.77
N GLY A 255 0.02 22.14 -34.81
CA GLY A 255 -0.38 21.62 -33.51
C GLY A 255 -1.47 20.55 -33.62
N ARG A 256 -2.46 20.73 -34.50
CA ARG A 256 -3.53 19.75 -34.73
C ARG A 256 -3.00 18.45 -35.33
N LEU A 257 -2.07 18.53 -36.29
CA LEU A 257 -1.45 17.36 -36.89
C LEU A 257 -0.59 16.59 -35.88
N TYR A 258 0.26 17.29 -35.13
CA TYR A 258 1.06 16.71 -34.04
C TYR A 258 0.16 16.07 -32.97
N TRP A 259 -0.85 16.79 -32.50
CA TRP A 259 -1.78 16.30 -31.49
C TRP A 259 -2.59 15.10 -31.97
N GLY A 260 -2.95 15.03 -33.25
CA GLY A 260 -3.64 13.87 -33.84
C GLY A 260 -2.88 12.56 -33.63
N VAL A 261 -1.55 12.60 -33.69
CA VAL A 261 -0.68 11.45 -33.40
C VAL A 261 -0.55 11.24 -31.90
N VAL A 262 -0.20 12.30 -31.15
CA VAL A 262 0.06 12.21 -29.69
C VAL A 262 -1.16 11.73 -28.92
N ARG A 263 -2.36 12.18 -29.28
CA ARG A 263 -3.63 11.77 -28.66
C ARG A 263 -3.83 10.25 -28.63
N ARG A 264 -3.29 9.51 -29.60
CA ARG A 264 -3.40 8.04 -29.66
C ARG A 264 -2.51 7.35 -28.64
N VAL A 265 -1.36 7.94 -28.34
CA VAL A 265 -0.34 7.37 -27.43
C VAL A 265 -0.47 7.93 -26.01
N HIS A 266 -0.99 9.14 -25.86
CA HIS A 266 -1.12 9.85 -24.58
C HIS A 266 -1.81 9.01 -23.49
N PRO A 267 -2.97 8.35 -23.74
CA PRO A 267 -3.60 7.49 -22.74
C PRO A 267 -2.71 6.37 -22.20
N PHE A 268 -1.92 5.75 -23.08
CA PHE A 268 -1.00 4.69 -22.68
C PHE A 268 0.17 5.26 -21.88
N MET A 269 0.75 6.37 -22.35
CA MET A 269 1.86 7.05 -21.70
C MET A 269 1.48 7.55 -20.29
N ALA A 270 0.36 8.26 -20.15
CA ALA A 270 -0.12 8.81 -18.89
C ALA A 270 -0.38 7.71 -17.84
N ARG A 271 -1.06 6.62 -18.24
CA ARG A 271 -1.26 5.45 -17.37
C ARG A 271 0.06 4.79 -16.96
N ALA A 272 1.01 4.65 -17.88
CA ALA A 272 2.31 4.05 -17.60
C ALA A 272 3.16 4.93 -16.66
N MET A 273 3.14 6.24 -16.85
CA MET A 273 3.82 7.22 -16.01
C MET A 273 3.24 7.21 -14.59
N LEU A 274 1.91 7.33 -14.45
CA LEU A 274 1.22 7.29 -13.16
C LEU A 274 1.52 5.96 -12.43
N ARG A 275 1.35 4.82 -13.11
CA ARG A 275 1.63 3.50 -12.53
C ARG A 275 3.08 3.34 -12.06
N ARG A 276 4.04 3.87 -12.83
CA ARG A 276 5.46 3.80 -12.48
C ARG A 276 5.76 4.62 -11.22
N THR A 277 5.28 5.87 -11.16
CA THR A 277 5.52 6.75 -10.01
C THR A 277 4.79 6.26 -8.78
N HIS A 278 3.54 5.83 -8.92
CA HIS A 278 2.78 5.20 -7.84
C HIS A 278 3.54 4.02 -7.24
N ARG A 279 4.06 3.11 -8.06
CA ARG A 279 4.86 1.99 -7.56
C ARG A 279 6.15 2.45 -6.90
N GLY A 280 6.84 3.42 -7.48
CA GLY A 280 8.08 3.96 -6.91
C GLY A 280 7.86 4.54 -5.52
N LEU A 281 6.83 5.39 -5.36
CA LEU A 281 6.47 6.00 -4.09
C LEU A 281 5.99 4.95 -3.07
N ALA A 282 5.21 3.95 -3.49
CA ALA A 282 4.81 2.87 -2.59
C ALA A 282 6.00 2.02 -2.10
N LEU A 283 7.02 1.79 -2.91
CA LEU A 283 8.21 1.04 -2.47
C LEU A 283 9.18 1.87 -1.61
N ALA A 284 9.06 3.20 -1.65
CA ALA A 284 9.86 4.12 -0.84
C ALA A 284 9.13 4.56 0.45
N ALA A 285 7.83 4.34 0.53
CA ALA A 285 7.01 4.69 1.68
C ALA A 285 7.30 3.74 2.87
N PRO A 286 7.13 4.23 4.11
CA PRO A 286 7.38 3.44 5.30
C PRO A 286 6.45 2.22 5.37
N SER A 287 6.99 1.08 5.82
CA SER A 287 6.22 -0.16 6.02
C SER A 287 5.19 -0.02 7.13
N ALA A 288 4.25 -0.97 7.22
CA ALA A 288 3.32 -1.03 8.34
C ALA A 288 4.00 -1.03 9.71
N GLY A 289 5.07 -1.82 9.87
CA GLY A 289 5.82 -1.86 11.12
C GLY A 289 6.53 -0.56 11.45
N GLU A 290 7.08 0.14 10.45
CA GLU A 290 7.72 1.46 10.64
C GLU A 290 6.70 2.52 11.06
N ARG A 291 5.53 2.55 10.41
CA ARG A 291 4.43 3.46 10.77
C ARG A 291 3.92 3.20 12.19
N ALA A 292 3.71 1.93 12.54
CA ALA A 292 3.24 1.54 13.86
C ALA A 292 4.26 1.85 14.96
N GLY A 293 5.56 1.61 14.71
CA GLY A 293 6.64 1.97 15.63
C GLY A 293 6.76 3.48 15.87
N ALA A 294 6.61 4.28 14.81
CA ALA A 294 6.60 5.74 14.92
C ALA A 294 5.41 6.24 15.77
N ALA A 295 4.20 5.71 15.55
CA ALA A 295 3.01 6.06 16.32
C ALA A 295 3.14 5.74 17.82
N ARG A 296 3.72 4.58 18.17
CA ARG A 296 4.00 4.21 19.57
C ARG A 296 4.99 5.17 20.23
N SER A 297 6.01 5.59 19.49
CA SER A 297 7.03 6.54 19.99
C SER A 297 6.44 7.93 20.27
N VAL A 298 5.52 8.40 19.43
CA VAL A 298 4.81 9.68 19.68
C VAL A 298 3.88 9.57 20.89
N ALA A 299 3.17 8.44 21.04
CA ALA A 299 2.28 8.21 22.18
C ALA A 299 3.05 8.17 23.52
N SER A 300 4.25 7.56 23.56
CA SER A 300 5.07 7.51 24.77
C SER A 300 5.65 8.89 25.16
N VAL A 301 6.01 9.72 24.19
CA VAL A 301 6.47 11.11 24.46
C VAL A 301 5.34 11.97 25.03
N THR A 302 4.12 11.79 24.53
CA THR A 302 2.93 12.54 24.97
C THR A 302 2.48 12.14 26.39
N SER A 303 2.63 10.86 26.75
CA SER A 303 2.31 10.41 28.11
C SER A 303 3.33 10.90 29.15
N VAL A 304 4.62 10.97 28.81
CA VAL A 304 5.66 11.51 29.71
C VAL A 304 5.47 13.02 29.96
N THR A 305 5.06 13.78 28.95
CA THR A 305 4.83 15.23 29.08
C THR A 305 3.57 15.57 29.88
N SER A 306 2.51 14.75 29.82
CA SER A 306 1.30 14.97 30.63
C SER A 306 1.50 14.68 32.12
N VAL A 307 2.29 13.66 32.48
CA VAL A 307 2.62 13.34 33.89
C VAL A 307 3.49 14.42 34.54
N SER A 308 4.34 15.10 33.77
CA SER A 308 5.18 16.22 34.23
C SER A 308 4.37 17.48 34.62
N SER A 309 3.16 17.65 34.09
CA SER A 309 2.33 18.84 34.31
C SER A 309 1.48 18.81 35.61
N GLY A 310 1.48 17.69 36.34
CA GLY A 310 0.70 17.48 37.57
C GLY A 310 1.48 17.71 38.87
N GLY A 311 2.06 18.90 39.08
CA GLY A 311 2.67 19.28 40.37
C GLY A 311 1.60 19.66 41.43
N PRO A 312 1.81 19.37 42.73
CA PRO A 312 0.76 19.41 43.74
C PRO A 312 0.31 20.84 44.09
N ARG A 313 -1.01 21.07 44.10
CA ARG A 313 -1.62 22.24 44.76
C ARG A 313 -1.28 22.18 46.25
N ARG A 314 -0.32 23.01 46.69
CA ARG A 314 -0.09 23.29 48.11
C ARG A 314 -1.37 23.86 48.71
N GLY A 315 -1.90 23.16 49.72
CA GLY A 315 -2.96 23.64 50.57
C GLY A 315 -2.54 24.92 51.30
N GLN A 316 -3.37 25.95 51.20
CA GLN A 316 -3.32 27.09 52.10
C GLN A 316 -3.94 26.66 53.44
N ARG A 317 -3.11 26.67 54.48
CA ARG A 317 -3.56 26.96 55.85
C ARG A 317 -3.42 28.47 56.05
N GLY A 318 -4.46 29.09 56.57
CA GLY A 318 -4.55 30.52 56.90
C GLY A 318 -6.00 30.86 57.13
#